data_AF-A0A942EXR7-F1
#
_entry.id   AF-A0A942EXR7-F1
#
_cell.length_a   1.000
_cell.length_b   1.000
_cell.length_c   1.000
_cell.angle_alpha   90.00
_cell.angle_beta   90.00
_cell.angle_gamma   90.00
#
_symmetry.space_group_name_H-M   'P 1'
#
loop_
_entity.id
_entity.type
_entity.pdbx_description
1 polymer ?
#
loop_
_entity_poly.entity_id
_entity_poly.type
_entity_poly.pdbx_seq_one_letter_code
_entity_poly.pdbx_strand_id
1 'polypeptide(L)'
;VSLIDTFNDEKIEAIRVAEALGKKLYAVRLDTPSSRRGDFQKIIEEIRWELNLRGFGHVKIFVSGGLDEKRILSLNPVVDAYGVGTSITNARSVDLAMDIVEIEGKPLAKRGKMSGSKSVLRCSKCFQDRMIPCQARRGSSGKGSNRCSCGGRFQELLLPLIQNKRVLQDLPTPQAIRKYVLQQLPRFDL
;
A
#
# COMPACT_ATOMS: atom_id res chain seq x y z
N VAL A 1 2.19 24.16 -6.95
CA VAL A 1 2.90 23.77 -5.71
C VAL A 1 4.29 24.33 -5.81
N SER A 2 4.77 25.02 -4.79
CA SER A 2 6.11 25.66 -4.81
C SER A 2 7.06 24.96 -3.86
N LEU A 3 8.30 24.70 -4.30
CA LEU A 3 9.39 24.22 -3.46
C LEU A 3 9.98 25.42 -2.71
N ILE A 4 10.14 25.31 -1.38
CA ILE A 4 10.43 26.47 -0.51
C ILE A 4 11.74 26.35 0.30
N ASP A 5 12.50 25.28 0.11
CA ASP A 5 13.68 24.93 0.91
C ASP A 5 15.00 25.02 0.12
N THR A 6 15.01 25.74 -1.02
CA THR A 6 16.18 25.81 -1.91
C THR A 6 17.32 26.68 -1.36
N PHE A 7 17.00 27.90 -0.90
CA PHE A 7 18.03 28.90 -0.51
C PHE A 7 17.74 29.56 0.84
N ASN A 8 16.50 29.97 1.05
CA ASN A 8 16.08 30.57 2.31
C ASN A 8 15.53 29.52 3.26
N ASP A 9 15.38 29.95 4.51
CA ASP A 9 14.57 29.25 5.50
C ASP A 9 13.12 29.07 5.01
N GLU A 10 12.56 27.88 5.25
CA GLU A 10 11.26 27.48 4.73
C GLU A 10 10.12 28.40 5.20
N LYS A 11 10.20 28.94 6.42
CA LYS A 11 9.20 29.89 6.91
C LYS A 11 9.19 31.16 6.08
N ILE A 12 10.36 31.74 5.86
CA ILE A 12 10.50 32.99 5.12
C ILE A 12 10.03 32.80 3.69
N GLU A 13 10.46 31.71 3.06
CA GLU A 13 10.09 31.43 1.66
C GLU A 13 8.61 31.08 1.52
N ALA A 14 8.00 30.39 2.48
CA ALA A 14 6.56 30.12 2.50
C ALA A 14 5.74 31.43 2.48
N ILE A 15 6.12 32.42 3.30
CA ILE A 15 5.46 33.73 3.32
C ILE A 15 5.64 34.44 1.98
N ARG A 16 6.88 34.53 1.47
CA ARG A 16 7.19 35.24 0.21
C ARG A 16 6.38 34.68 -0.96
N VAL A 17 6.33 33.35 -1.08
CA VAL A 17 5.61 32.67 -2.15
C VAL A 17 4.09 32.81 -1.98
N ALA A 18 3.60 32.78 -0.75
CA ALA A 18 2.17 32.99 -0.46
C ALA A 18 1.72 34.42 -0.81
N GLU A 19 2.52 35.43 -0.47
CA GLU A 19 2.24 36.83 -0.84
C GLU A 19 2.29 37.05 -2.36
N ALA A 20 3.27 36.46 -3.04
CA ALA A 20 3.44 36.62 -4.48
C ALA A 20 2.33 35.94 -5.30
N LEU A 21 1.88 34.75 -4.88
CA LEU A 21 0.94 33.93 -5.66
C LEU A 21 -0.50 34.01 -5.12
N GLY A 22 -0.69 34.39 -3.86
CA GLY A 22 -1.99 34.54 -3.20
C GLY A 22 -2.89 33.32 -3.38
N LYS A 23 -4.08 33.54 -3.92
CA LYS A 23 -5.09 32.48 -4.16
C LYS A 23 -4.67 31.45 -5.21
N LYS A 24 -3.67 31.74 -6.07
CA LYS A 24 -3.15 30.77 -7.05
C LYS A 24 -2.20 29.75 -6.41
N LEU A 25 -1.69 30.02 -5.21
CA LEU A 25 -0.86 29.07 -4.49
C LEU A 25 -1.72 27.96 -3.89
N TYR A 26 -1.65 26.78 -4.49
CA TYR A 26 -2.33 25.59 -3.98
C TYR A 26 -1.64 24.99 -2.75
N ALA A 27 -0.30 24.85 -2.80
CA ALA A 27 0.48 24.22 -1.74
C ALA A 27 1.95 24.68 -1.77
N VAL A 28 2.61 24.59 -0.62
CA VAL A 28 4.08 24.61 -0.50
C VAL A 28 4.60 23.19 -0.29
N ARG A 29 5.80 22.89 -0.80
CA ARG A 29 6.48 21.62 -0.64
C ARG A 29 7.80 21.81 0.10
N LEU A 30 8.00 21.04 1.16
CA LEU A 30 9.25 20.95 1.90
C LEU A 30 9.98 19.66 1.52
N ASP A 31 11.22 19.78 1.05
CA ASP A 31 12.15 18.66 0.89
C ASP A 31 13.40 18.81 1.80
N THR A 32 13.21 19.48 2.94
CA THR A 32 14.26 20.00 3.83
C THR A 32 15.41 19.00 3.99
N PRO A 33 16.66 19.36 3.65
CA PRO A 33 17.81 18.47 3.78
C PRO A 33 17.95 17.91 5.20
N SER A 34 18.46 16.68 5.34
CA SER A 34 18.60 16.03 6.66
C SER A 34 19.44 16.84 7.64
N SER A 35 20.43 17.59 7.16
CA SER A 35 21.28 18.49 7.94
C SER A 35 20.60 19.79 8.41
N ARG A 36 19.36 20.04 8.00
CA ARG A 36 18.51 21.18 8.40
C ARG A 36 17.20 20.73 9.03
N ARG A 37 16.88 19.44 8.92
CA ARG A 37 15.66 18.83 9.40
C ARG A 37 15.77 18.44 10.88
N GLY A 38 15.94 19.44 11.75
CA GLY A 38 16.00 19.26 13.21
C GLY A 38 14.71 18.63 13.75
N ASP A 39 13.76 19.46 14.17
CA ASP A 39 12.40 19.01 14.43
C ASP A 39 11.50 19.37 13.25
N PHE A 40 11.30 18.41 12.35
CA PHE A 40 10.52 18.64 11.13
C PHE A 40 9.06 18.97 11.40
N GLN A 41 8.47 18.39 12.45
CA GLN A 41 7.10 18.67 12.81
C GLN A 41 6.98 20.13 13.29
N LYS A 42 7.91 20.59 14.13
CA LYS A 42 7.94 21.98 14.59
C LYS A 42 8.13 22.99 13.47
N ILE A 43 9.00 22.68 12.49
CA ILE A 43 9.18 23.52 11.29
C ILE A 43 7.85 23.66 10.53
N ILE A 44 7.12 22.56 10.36
CA ILE A 44 5.82 22.56 9.67
C ILE A 44 4.77 23.34 10.46
N GLU A 45 4.73 23.18 11.79
CA GLU A 45 3.85 23.94 12.69
C GLU A 45 4.14 25.45 12.62
N GLU A 46 5.42 25.84 12.58
CA GLU A 46 5.86 27.24 12.42
C GLU A 46 5.40 27.82 11.08
N ILE A 47 5.60 27.10 9.97
CA ILE A 47 5.12 27.52 8.65
C ILE A 47 3.60 27.65 8.63
N ARG A 48 2.88 26.67 9.19
CA ARG A 48 1.42 26.71 9.28
C ARG A 48 0.93 27.91 10.06
N TRP A 49 1.57 28.22 11.19
CA TRP A 49 1.27 29.40 11.99
C TRP A 49 1.43 30.70 11.17
N GLU A 50 2.57 30.89 10.52
CA GLU A 50 2.86 32.11 9.77
C GLU A 50 1.95 32.31 8.56
N LEU A 51 1.61 31.23 7.84
CA LEU A 51 0.65 31.27 6.75
C LEU A 51 -0.75 31.65 7.25
N ASN A 52 -1.20 31.02 8.33
CA ASN A 52 -2.52 31.29 8.90
C ASN A 52 -2.64 32.74 9.40
N LEU A 53 -1.62 33.23 10.10
CA LEU A 53 -1.56 34.61 10.63
C LEU A 53 -1.75 35.66 9.52
N ARG A 54 -1.27 35.37 8.31
CA ARG A 54 -1.33 36.25 7.13
C ARG A 54 -2.53 35.97 6.22
N GLY A 55 -3.46 35.11 6.64
CA GLY A 55 -4.67 34.80 5.87
C GLY A 55 -4.47 33.79 4.73
N PHE A 56 -3.34 33.07 4.70
CA PHE A 56 -3.04 32.03 3.71
C PHE A 56 -3.38 30.61 4.19
N GLY A 57 -4.40 30.47 5.03
CA GLY A 57 -4.82 29.17 5.58
C GLY A 57 -5.27 28.15 4.53
N HIS A 58 -5.60 28.59 3.30
CA HIS A 58 -5.93 27.70 2.19
C HIS A 58 -4.74 26.94 1.62
N VAL A 59 -3.51 27.42 1.85
CA VAL A 59 -2.29 26.83 1.29
C VAL A 59 -2.01 25.50 1.96
N LYS A 60 -1.92 24.43 1.19
CA LYS A 60 -1.62 23.08 1.67
C LYS A 60 -0.12 22.89 1.94
N ILE A 61 0.25 21.99 2.86
CA ILE A 61 1.64 21.62 3.14
C ILE A 61 1.92 20.22 2.64
N PHE A 62 2.83 20.12 1.68
CA PHE A 62 3.31 18.88 1.11
C PHE A 62 4.73 18.63 1.63
N VAL A 63 5.07 17.38 1.94
CA VAL A 63 6.43 17.05 2.42
C VAL A 63 7.00 15.86 1.65
N SER A 64 8.32 15.84 1.49
CA SER A 64 9.04 14.72 0.89
C SER A 64 10.39 14.46 1.57
N GLY A 65 11.04 13.38 1.14
CA GLY A 65 12.37 12.98 1.58
C GLY A 65 12.34 12.17 2.87
N GLY A 66 12.97 10.99 2.89
CA GLY A 66 13.15 10.17 4.10
C GLY A 66 11.86 9.84 4.87
N LEU A 67 10.75 9.59 4.14
CA LEU A 67 9.47 9.24 4.74
C LEU A 67 9.28 7.72 4.78
N ASP A 68 8.88 7.22 5.93
CA ASP A 68 8.42 5.85 6.18
C ASP A 68 7.04 5.89 6.86
N GLU A 69 6.47 4.72 7.16
CA GLU A 69 5.16 4.60 7.80
C GLU A 69 5.09 5.32 9.15
N LYS A 70 6.15 5.26 9.95
CA LYS A 70 6.20 5.88 11.29
C LYS A 70 6.20 7.40 11.19
N ARG A 71 7.01 7.94 10.29
CA ARG A 71 7.14 9.39 10.09
C ARG A 71 5.89 9.98 9.46
N ILE A 72 5.22 9.25 8.58
CA ILE A 72 3.91 9.65 8.04
C ILE A 72 2.88 9.74 9.18
N LEU A 73 2.80 8.72 10.05
CA LEU A 73 1.86 8.73 11.17
C LEU A 73 2.07 9.93 12.11
N SER A 74 3.32 10.27 12.44
CA SER A 74 3.62 11.43 13.29
C SER A 74 3.29 12.78 12.63
N LEU A 75 3.36 12.85 11.29
CA LEU A 75 3.15 14.09 10.54
C LEU A 75 1.70 14.31 10.09
N ASN A 76 0.85 13.28 10.13
CA ASN A 76 -0.56 13.35 9.73
C ASN A 76 -1.35 14.53 10.34
N PRO A 77 -1.11 14.98 11.59
CA PRO A 77 -1.82 16.14 12.13
C PRO A 77 -1.48 17.47 11.45
N VAL A 78 -0.34 17.58 10.75
CA VAL A 78 0.20 18.87 10.28
C VAL A 78 0.53 18.91 8.78
N VAL A 79 0.40 17.78 8.06
CA VAL A 79 0.73 17.64 6.63
C VAL A 79 -0.50 17.24 5.82
N ASP A 80 -0.64 17.81 4.62
CA ASP A 80 -1.76 17.51 3.70
C ASP A 80 -1.41 16.46 2.63
N ALA A 81 -0.13 16.32 2.23
CA ALA A 81 0.29 15.30 1.28
C ALA A 81 1.77 14.90 1.42
N TYR A 82 2.08 13.69 0.93
CA TYR A 82 3.40 13.08 1.06
C TYR A 82 3.99 12.68 -0.30
N GLY A 83 5.26 13.01 -0.51
CA GLY A 83 6.09 12.45 -1.58
C GLY A 83 6.99 11.34 -1.02
N VAL A 84 6.57 10.08 -1.22
CA VAL A 84 7.27 8.90 -0.69
C VAL A 84 8.08 8.23 -1.80
N GLY A 85 9.38 8.06 -1.58
CA GLY A 85 10.32 7.48 -2.55
C GLY A 85 10.93 6.18 -2.05
N THR A 86 12.15 6.27 -1.50
CA THR A 86 13.02 5.14 -1.16
C THR A 86 12.36 4.02 -0.34
N SER A 87 11.48 4.35 0.61
CA SER A 87 10.79 3.34 1.43
C SER A 87 9.87 2.43 0.62
N ILE A 88 9.35 2.89 -0.52
CA ILE A 88 8.55 2.09 -1.46
C ILE A 88 9.44 1.49 -2.54
N THR A 89 10.27 2.30 -3.20
CA THR A 89 11.02 1.86 -4.39
C THR A 89 12.17 0.91 -4.05
N ASN A 90 12.69 0.98 -2.83
CA ASN A 90 13.71 0.07 -2.29
C ASN A 90 13.13 -0.85 -1.21
N ALA A 91 11.83 -1.16 -1.28
CA ALA A 91 11.20 -2.12 -0.39
C ALA A 91 11.87 -3.50 -0.53
N ARG A 92 12.02 -4.21 0.59
CA ARG A 92 12.57 -5.57 0.58
C ARG A 92 11.71 -6.46 -0.33
N SER A 93 12.36 -7.20 -1.23
CA SER A 93 11.68 -8.17 -2.06
C SER A 93 11.08 -9.30 -1.21
N VAL A 94 9.94 -9.82 -1.66
CA VAL A 94 9.39 -11.07 -1.12
C VAL A 94 10.15 -12.22 -1.77
N ASP A 95 10.79 -13.06 -0.96
CA ASP A 95 11.56 -14.22 -1.44
C ASP A 95 10.61 -15.35 -1.85
N LEU A 96 10.23 -15.37 -3.13
CA LEU A 96 9.35 -16.37 -3.72
C LEU A 96 10.16 -17.53 -4.31
N ALA A 97 9.74 -18.75 -3.98
CA ALA A 97 10.29 -19.99 -4.55
C ALA A 97 9.23 -20.72 -5.38
N MET A 98 9.66 -21.31 -6.50
CA MET A 98 8.84 -22.18 -7.34
C MET A 98 9.40 -23.60 -7.27
N ASP A 99 8.58 -24.53 -6.80
CA ASP A 99 8.98 -25.92 -6.55
C ASP A 99 7.97 -26.88 -7.19
N ILE A 100 8.44 -28.02 -7.71
CA ILE A 100 7.57 -29.12 -8.13
C ILE A 100 6.90 -29.70 -6.88
N VAL A 101 5.57 -29.80 -6.91
CA VAL A 101 4.75 -30.38 -5.83
C VAL A 101 3.99 -31.64 -6.26
N GLU A 102 3.95 -31.93 -7.56
CA GLU A 102 3.24 -33.09 -8.12
C GLU A 102 3.85 -33.48 -9.47
N ILE A 103 4.05 -34.78 -9.71
CA ILE A 103 4.54 -35.34 -10.97
C ILE A 103 3.55 -36.40 -11.43
N GLU A 104 3.03 -36.28 -12.66
CA GLU A 104 2.07 -37.25 -13.24
C GLU A 104 0.87 -37.55 -12.32
N GLY A 105 0.41 -36.54 -11.57
CA GLY A 105 -0.70 -36.70 -10.62
C GLY A 105 -0.34 -37.31 -9.27
N LYS A 106 0.92 -37.68 -9.05
CA LYS A 106 1.43 -38.22 -7.78
C LYS A 106 2.04 -37.09 -6.95
N PRO A 107 1.57 -36.86 -5.71
CA PRO A 107 2.17 -35.87 -4.81
C PRO A 107 3.65 -36.15 -4.54
N LEU A 108 4.54 -35.22 -4.90
CA LEU A 108 5.98 -35.32 -4.67
C LEU A 108 6.57 -33.92 -4.46
N ALA A 109 7.41 -33.75 -3.44
CA ALA A 109 8.14 -32.51 -3.23
C ALA A 109 9.48 -32.77 -2.54
N LYS A 110 10.42 -31.84 -2.65
CA LYS A 110 11.67 -31.87 -1.88
C LYS A 110 11.43 -31.60 -0.39
N ARG A 111 12.45 -31.89 0.43
CA ARG A 111 12.44 -31.58 1.88
C ARG A 111 12.12 -30.09 2.13
N GLY A 112 11.29 -29.84 3.14
CA GLY A 112 10.85 -28.49 3.50
C GLY A 112 9.69 -27.95 2.65
N LYS A 113 9.11 -28.73 1.73
CA LYS A 113 7.97 -28.33 0.90
C LYS A 113 6.82 -29.35 1.03
N MET A 114 5.59 -28.86 1.06
CA MET A 114 4.39 -29.71 1.11
C MET A 114 4.03 -30.16 -0.31
N SER A 115 3.91 -31.46 -0.54
CA SER A 115 3.53 -32.04 -1.84
C SER A 115 2.02 -31.89 -2.16
N GLY A 116 1.64 -32.26 -3.38
CA GLY A 116 0.29 -32.23 -3.93
C GLY A 116 -0.16 -30.85 -4.39
N SER A 117 -1.00 -30.79 -5.44
CA SER A 117 -1.72 -29.57 -5.80
C SER A 117 -2.65 -29.13 -4.68
N LYS A 118 -2.80 -27.82 -4.48
CA LYS A 118 -3.53 -27.21 -3.36
C LYS A 118 -4.46 -26.10 -3.85
N SER A 119 -5.48 -25.85 -3.06
CA SER A 119 -6.43 -24.74 -3.16
C SER A 119 -6.21 -23.79 -1.97
N VAL A 120 -6.43 -22.50 -2.17
CA VAL A 120 -6.34 -21.50 -1.11
C VAL A 120 -7.70 -20.85 -0.97
N LEU A 121 -8.34 -21.12 0.15
CA LEU A 121 -9.66 -20.58 0.46
C LEU A 121 -9.54 -19.38 1.40
N ARG A 122 -10.25 -18.29 1.12
CA ARG A 122 -10.36 -17.13 2.00
C ARG A 122 -11.78 -16.96 2.51
N CYS A 123 -11.93 -16.74 3.81
CA CYS A 123 -13.23 -16.39 4.39
C CYS A 123 -13.62 -14.96 4.01
N SER A 124 -14.82 -14.78 3.42
CA SER A 124 -15.32 -13.45 3.02
C SER A 124 -15.55 -12.49 4.19
N LYS A 125 -15.74 -13.02 5.41
CA LYS A 125 -16.04 -12.25 6.61
C LYS A 125 -14.79 -11.91 7.42
N CYS A 126 -14.05 -12.90 7.92
CA CYS A 126 -12.88 -12.66 8.77
C CYS A 126 -11.54 -12.64 8.02
N PHE A 127 -11.54 -12.87 6.70
CA PHE A 127 -10.31 -12.90 5.89
C PHE A 127 -9.28 -13.98 6.27
N GLN A 128 -9.64 -14.91 7.16
CA GLN A 128 -8.80 -16.06 7.45
C GLN A 128 -8.65 -16.95 6.21
N ASP A 129 -7.40 -17.31 5.91
CA ASP A 129 -7.04 -18.21 4.83
C ASP A 129 -6.94 -19.66 5.31
N ARG A 130 -7.32 -20.58 4.44
CA ARG A 130 -7.22 -22.02 4.64
C ARG A 130 -6.71 -22.69 3.38
N MET A 131 -5.58 -23.39 3.51
CA MET A 131 -5.06 -24.23 2.44
C MET A 131 -5.64 -25.65 2.54
N ILE A 132 -6.08 -26.20 1.42
CA ILE A 132 -6.59 -27.58 1.33
C ILE A 132 -6.01 -28.28 0.10
N PRO A 133 -5.96 -29.63 0.06
CA PRO A 133 -5.66 -30.35 -1.17
C PRO A 133 -6.62 -29.94 -2.30
N CYS A 134 -6.10 -29.75 -3.50
CA CYS A 134 -6.90 -29.31 -4.64
C CYS A 134 -7.97 -30.37 -4.98
N GLN A 135 -9.23 -29.95 -5.02
CA GLN A 135 -10.36 -30.84 -5.26
C GLN A 135 -10.69 -31.04 -6.74
N ALA A 136 -10.06 -30.27 -7.64
CA ALA A 136 -10.38 -30.22 -9.08
C ALA A 136 -10.16 -31.54 -9.85
N ARG A 137 -9.56 -32.56 -9.23
CA ARG A 137 -9.37 -33.90 -9.84
C ARG A 137 -10.24 -35.00 -9.25
N ARG A 138 -11.04 -34.73 -8.21
CA ARG A 138 -11.95 -35.73 -7.65
C ARG A 138 -13.36 -35.23 -7.92
N GLY A 139 -14.07 -35.91 -8.82
CA GLY A 139 -15.51 -35.73 -9.11
C GLY A 139 -16.42 -36.09 -7.93
N SER A 140 -16.03 -35.66 -6.73
CA SER A 140 -16.75 -35.82 -5.50
C SER A 140 -16.90 -34.42 -4.93
N SER A 141 -18.14 -33.95 -4.89
CA SER A 141 -18.64 -32.97 -3.94
C SER A 141 -17.98 -33.18 -2.58
N GLY A 142 -16.87 -32.49 -2.35
CA GLY A 142 -16.13 -32.57 -1.09
C GLY A 142 -17.03 -32.00 -0.01
N LYS A 143 -17.54 -32.87 0.88
CA LYS A 143 -18.30 -32.56 2.08
C LYS A 143 -17.44 -31.82 3.14
N GLY A 144 -16.61 -30.87 2.72
CA GLY A 144 -15.99 -29.89 3.59
C GLY A 144 -16.97 -28.74 3.77
N SER A 145 -17.34 -28.44 5.01
CA SER A 145 -18.12 -27.24 5.29
C SER A 145 -17.42 -26.02 4.68
N ASN A 146 -18.04 -25.39 3.68
CA ASN A 146 -17.62 -24.08 3.15
C ASN A 146 -17.83 -22.94 4.17
N ARG A 147 -18.14 -23.26 5.43
CA ARG A 147 -18.31 -22.29 6.51
C ARG A 147 -17.03 -22.14 7.30
N CYS A 148 -16.67 -20.90 7.55
CA CYS A 148 -15.65 -20.50 8.49
C CYS A 148 -16.21 -20.52 9.92
N SER A 149 -15.34 -20.69 10.92
CA SER A 149 -15.68 -20.63 12.35
C SER A 149 -16.34 -19.31 12.75
N CYS A 150 -16.06 -18.21 12.05
CA CYS A 150 -16.69 -16.90 12.28
C CYS A 150 -18.11 -16.76 11.68
N GLY A 151 -18.65 -17.84 11.08
CA GLY A 151 -19.92 -17.88 10.35
C GLY A 151 -19.85 -17.39 8.90
N GLY A 152 -18.68 -16.94 8.42
CA GLY A 152 -18.46 -16.54 7.03
C GLY A 152 -18.39 -17.73 6.06
N ARG A 153 -18.33 -17.44 4.76
CA ARG A 153 -18.15 -18.46 3.70
C ARG A 153 -16.74 -18.39 3.13
N PHE A 154 -16.14 -19.55 2.90
CA PHE A 154 -14.88 -19.66 2.19
C PHE A 154 -15.08 -19.51 0.67
N GLN A 155 -14.17 -18.80 0.03
CA GLN A 155 -14.09 -18.59 -1.42
C GLN A 155 -12.71 -19.03 -1.92
N GLU A 156 -12.65 -19.71 -3.07
CA GLU A 156 -11.38 -20.08 -3.71
C GLU A 156 -10.67 -18.84 -4.26
N LEU A 157 -9.37 -18.71 -3.96
CA LEU A 157 -8.52 -17.63 -4.46
C LEU A 157 -7.73 -18.05 -5.70
N LEU A 158 -7.38 -19.33 -5.82
CA LEU A 158 -6.56 -19.82 -6.94
C LEU A 158 -7.45 -20.20 -8.12
N LEU A 159 -7.88 -19.19 -8.88
CA LEU A 159 -8.64 -19.36 -10.12
C LEU A 159 -7.70 -19.53 -11.32
N PRO A 160 -8.04 -20.39 -12.30
CA PRO A 160 -7.22 -20.58 -13.49
C PRO A 160 -7.17 -19.29 -14.32
N LEU A 161 -5.97 -18.74 -14.52
CA LEU A 161 -5.75 -17.58 -15.40
C LEU A 161 -5.48 -18.00 -16.85
N ILE A 162 -4.75 -19.10 -17.03
CA ILE A 162 -4.33 -19.63 -18.33
C ILE A 162 -4.72 -21.10 -18.40
N GLN A 163 -5.39 -21.51 -19.48
CA GLN A 163 -5.68 -22.91 -19.78
C GLN A 163 -5.51 -23.16 -21.28
N ASN A 164 -4.91 -24.29 -21.65
CA ASN A 164 -4.62 -24.64 -23.05
C ASN A 164 -3.91 -23.51 -23.82
N LYS A 165 -2.93 -22.85 -23.17
CA LYS A 165 -2.17 -21.70 -23.71
C LYS A 165 -3.01 -20.45 -24.03
N ARG A 166 -4.24 -20.36 -23.53
CA ARG A 166 -5.11 -19.19 -23.68
C ARG A 166 -5.36 -18.54 -22.32
N VAL A 167 -5.27 -17.22 -22.28
CA VAL A 167 -5.71 -16.43 -21.11
C VAL A 167 -7.24 -16.49 -21.07
N LEU A 168 -7.80 -16.86 -19.92
CA LEU A 168 -9.24 -17.12 -19.77
C LEU A 168 -10.08 -15.88 -19.48
N GLN A 169 -9.44 -14.78 -19.09
CA GLN A 169 -10.10 -13.55 -18.68
C GLN A 169 -9.24 -12.33 -19.02
N ASP A 170 -9.88 -11.18 -19.22
CA ASP A 170 -9.16 -9.92 -19.40
C ASP A 170 -8.41 -9.54 -18.11
N LEU A 171 -7.25 -8.91 -18.28
CA LEU A 171 -6.48 -8.41 -17.14
C LEU A 171 -7.07 -7.09 -16.64
N PRO A 172 -7.27 -6.94 -15.32
CA PRO A 172 -7.79 -5.70 -14.76
C PRO A 172 -6.81 -4.54 -14.97
N THR A 173 -7.34 -3.32 -15.09
CA THR A 173 -6.52 -2.11 -15.17
C THR A 173 -5.78 -1.84 -13.85
N PRO A 174 -4.66 -1.12 -13.85
CA PRO A 174 -3.97 -0.73 -12.62
C PRO A 174 -4.88 -0.05 -11.59
N GLN A 175 -5.84 0.77 -12.04
CA GLN A 175 -6.82 1.43 -11.17
C GLN A 175 -7.79 0.45 -10.53
N ALA A 176 -8.23 -0.58 -11.27
CA ALA A 176 -9.07 -1.64 -10.73
C ALA A 176 -8.32 -2.49 -9.70
N ILE A 177 -7.06 -2.84 -9.96
CA ILE A 177 -6.17 -3.54 -9.02
C ILE A 177 -5.98 -2.70 -7.75
N ARG A 178 -5.67 -1.40 -7.89
CA ARG A 178 -5.54 -0.48 -6.75
C ARG A 178 -6.83 -0.42 -5.92
N LYS A 179 -7.99 -0.30 -6.56
CA LYS A 179 -9.29 -0.27 -5.86
C LYS A 179 -9.52 -1.56 -5.08
N TYR A 180 -9.21 -2.70 -5.68
CA TYR A 180 -9.30 -4.01 -5.04
C TYR A 180 -8.41 -4.10 -3.79
N VAL A 181 -7.14 -3.67 -3.88
CA VAL A 181 -6.24 -3.64 -2.71
C VAL A 181 -6.80 -2.73 -1.61
N LEU A 182 -7.23 -1.50 -1.95
CA LEU A 182 -7.78 -0.55 -0.97
C LEU A 182 -9.04 -1.07 -0.27
N GLN A 183 -9.88 -1.86 -0.95
CA GLN A 183 -11.05 -2.50 -0.32
C GLN A 183 -10.65 -3.60 0.68
N GLN A 184 -9.45 -4.15 0.57
CA GLN A 184 -8.95 -5.20 1.44
C GLN A 184 -8.16 -4.66 2.64
N LEU A 185 -7.45 -3.54 2.51
CA LEU A 185 -6.62 -2.98 3.57
C LEU A 185 -7.33 -2.85 4.94
N PRO A 186 -8.61 -2.43 5.03
CA PRO A 186 -9.32 -2.35 6.32
C PRO A 186 -9.52 -3.69 7.05
N ARG A 187 -9.20 -4.82 6.40
CA ARG A 187 -9.26 -6.17 7.00
C ARG A 187 -7.96 -6.57 7.71
N PHE A 188 -6.93 -5.72 7.65
CA PHE A 188 -5.62 -5.97 8.23
C PHE A 188 -5.33 -4.90 9.28
N ASP A 189 -4.72 -5.31 10.39
CA ASP A 189 -4.10 -4.39 11.33
C ASP A 189 -2.77 -3.92 10.72
N LEU A 190 -2.72 -2.65 10.32
CA LEU A 190 -1.58 -1.99 9.67
C LEU A 190 -0.93 -0.98 10.62
#